data_AF-A0A317ED62-F1
#
_entry.id   AF-A0A317ED62-F1
#
_cell.length_a   1.000
_cell.length_b   1.000
_cell.length_c   1.000
_cell.angle_alpha   90.00
_cell.angle_beta   90.00
_cell.angle_gamma   90.00
#
_symmetry.space_group_name_H-M   'P 1'
#
loop_
_entity.id
_entity.type
_entity.pdbx_description
1 polymer ?
#
loop_
_entity_poly.entity_id
_entity_poly.type
_entity_poly.pdbx_seq_one_letter_code
_entity_poly.pdbx_strand_id
1 'polypeptide(L)'
;MINEHWGFRIGERISVPGLWGEQKGTVIDFTSLQGRNAGRVAHVVVYRLDDGRVSSDSPERLYRLNRDARAYGIAPQARAA
;
A
#
# COMPACT_ATOMS: atom_id res chain seq x y z
N MET A 1 -17.68 3.30 2.59
CA MET A 1 -17.28 2.26 3.55
C MET A 1 -15.75 2.32 3.64
N ILE A 2 -15.19 2.88 4.70
CA ILE A 2 -13.73 2.99 4.85
C ILE A 2 -13.28 1.71 5.54
N ASN A 3 -12.72 0.78 4.78
CA ASN A 3 -12.06 -0.38 5.35
C ASN A 3 -10.63 0.07 5.70
N GLU A 4 -10.43 0.59 6.91
CA GLU A 4 -9.12 1.02 7.43
C GLU A 4 -8.28 -0.21 7.78
N HIS A 5 -7.98 -1.02 6.78
CA HIS A 5 -7.12 -2.18 6.95
C HIS A 5 -5.67 -1.69 6.95
N TRP A 6 -5.02 -1.79 8.12
CA TRP A 6 -3.57 -1.63 8.28
C TRP A 6 -3.02 -0.23 7.97
N GLY A 7 -3.85 0.80 8.09
CA GLY A 7 -3.44 2.20 7.88
C GLY A 7 -3.36 2.62 6.41
N PHE A 8 -3.90 1.82 5.50
CA PHE A 8 -4.05 2.12 4.08
C PHE A 8 -5.51 2.24 3.68
N ARG A 9 -5.80 2.97 2.60
CA ARG A 9 -7.15 3.10 2.03
C ARG A 9 -7.15 2.78 0.54
N ILE A 10 -8.24 2.20 0.02
CA ILE A 10 -8.42 2.07 -1.44
C ILE A 10 -8.45 3.47 -2.06
N GLY A 11 -7.75 3.63 -3.18
CA GLY A 11 -7.51 4.91 -3.83
C GLY A 11 -6.33 5.70 -3.25
N GLU A 12 -5.71 5.23 -2.17
CA GLU A 12 -4.56 5.91 -1.58
C GLU A 12 -3.32 5.76 -2.46
N ARG A 13 -2.58 6.86 -2.58
CA ARG A 13 -1.29 6.91 -3.26
C ARG A 13 -0.17 6.50 -2.30
N ILE A 14 0.59 5.47 -2.67
CA ILE A 14 1.65 4.91 -1.84
C ILE A 14 3.00 4.84 -2.60
N SER A 15 4.10 4.96 -1.86
CA SER A 15 5.42 4.48 -2.28
C SER A 15 5.46 2.97 -2.17
N VAL A 16 6.09 2.32 -3.13
CA VAL A 16 6.32 0.87 -3.15
C VAL A 16 7.75 0.57 -3.61
N PRO A 17 8.36 -0.54 -3.15
CA PRO A 17 9.71 -0.88 -3.55
C PRO A 17 9.75 -1.29 -5.04
N GLY A 18 10.71 -0.74 -5.78
CA GLY A 18 10.99 -1.07 -7.18
C GLY A 18 12.43 -1.53 -7.40
N LEU A 19 12.68 -2.08 -8.58
CA LEU A 19 14.01 -2.58 -8.99
C LEU A 19 15.09 -1.48 -9.02
N TRP A 20 14.68 -0.23 -9.23
CA TRP A 20 15.58 0.92 -9.43
C TRP A 20 15.36 2.04 -8.40
N GLY A 21 14.72 1.72 -7.28
CA GLY A 21 14.33 2.70 -6.25
C GLY A 21 12.84 2.60 -5.91
N GLU A 22 12.32 3.64 -5.27
CA GLU A 22 10.88 3.72 -4.96
C GLU A 22 10.06 3.99 -6.22
N GLN A 23 8.96 3.27 -6.37
CA GLN A 23 7.92 3.56 -7.36
C GLN A 23 6.67 4.08 -6.65
N LYS A 24 5.78 4.72 -7.41
CA LYS A 24 4.47 5.12 -6.91
C LYS A 24 3.40 4.17 -7.43
N GLY A 25 2.41 3.92 -6.58
CA GLY A 25 1.25 3.13 -6.92
C GLY A 25 0.02 3.60 -6.17
N THR A 26 -1.13 3.11 -6.58
CA THR A 26 -2.42 3.39 -5.97
C THR A 26 -2.99 2.10 -5.42
N VAL A 27 -3.38 2.09 -4.14
CA VAL A 27 -4.05 0.95 -3.52
C VAL A 27 -5.39 0.72 -4.22
N ILE A 28 -5.63 -0.50 -4.68
CA ILE A 28 -6.87 -0.86 -5.39
C ILE A 28 -7.67 -1.92 -4.65
N ASP A 29 -7.04 -2.74 -3.80
CA ASP A 29 -7.74 -3.80 -3.07
C ASP A 29 -6.93 -4.30 -1.86
N PHE A 30 -7.57 -5.10 -1.01
CA PHE A 30 -6.95 -5.86 0.08
C PHE A 30 -7.33 -7.33 -0.05
N THR A 31 -6.36 -8.22 -0.03
CA THR A 31 -6.63 -9.65 -0.10
C THR A 31 -5.88 -10.44 0.97
N SER A 32 -6.37 -11.63 1.25
CA SER A 32 -5.80 -12.55 2.23
C SER A 32 -5.39 -13.83 1.52
N LEU A 33 -4.10 -14.13 1.52
CA LEU A 33 -3.52 -15.33 0.94
C LEU A 33 -3.40 -16.38 2.04
N GLN A 34 -4.09 -17.51 1.87
CA GLN A 34 -3.92 -18.65 2.77
C GLN A 34 -2.67 -19.42 2.35
N GLY A 35 -1.63 -19.39 3.20
CA GLY A 35 -0.40 -20.12 2.95
C GLY A 35 -0.65 -21.63 2.90
N ARG A 36 -0.08 -22.31 1.90
CA ARG A 36 -0.26 -23.75 1.66
C ARG A 36 0.30 -24.65 2.78
N ASN A 37 1.13 -24.11 3.66
CA ASN A 37 1.71 -24.80 4.81
C ASN A 37 1.44 -23.99 6.09
N ALA A 38 0.78 -24.61 7.08
CA ALA A 38 0.66 -24.16 8.48
C ALA A 38 -0.42 -23.11 8.87
N GLY A 39 -1.51 -22.94 8.11
CA GLY A 39 -2.68 -22.18 8.60
C GLY A 39 -2.45 -20.68 8.80
N ARG A 40 -1.34 -20.13 8.30
CA ARG A 40 -1.06 -18.70 8.33
C ARG A 40 -1.80 -18.01 7.18
N VAL A 41 -2.66 -17.07 7.55
CA VAL A 41 -3.28 -16.13 6.62
C VAL A 41 -2.33 -14.94 6.49
N ALA A 42 -1.84 -14.69 5.28
CA ALA A 42 -1.05 -13.51 4.95
C ALA A 42 -1.99 -12.45 4.36
N HIS A 43 -2.11 -11.30 5.03
CA HIS A 43 -2.81 -10.15 4.47
C HIS A 43 -1.86 -9.41 3.54
N VAL A 44 -2.34 -8.99 2.37
CA VAL A 44 -1.58 -8.21 1.40
C VAL A 44 -2.39 -7.01 0.93
N VAL A 45 -1.70 -5.91 0.67
CA VAL A 45 -2.26 -4.73 0.01
C VAL A 45 -2.00 -4.88 -1.48
N VAL A 46 -3.05 -4.77 -2.28
CA VAL A 46 -2.96 -4.81 -3.74
C VAL A 46 -2.95 -3.39 -4.27
N TYR A 47 -2.01 -3.09 -5.15
CA TYR A 47 -1.85 -1.75 -5.73
C TYR A 47 -1.54 -1.82 -7.21
N ARG A 48 -1.91 -0.76 -7.92
CA ARG A 48 -1.54 -0.51 -9.32
C ARG A 48 -0.39 0.49 -9.39
N LEU A 49 0.71 0.10 -10.01
CA LEU A 49 1.83 0.98 -10.34
C LEU A 49 1.45 1.97 -11.45
N ASP A 50 2.18 3.07 -11.57
CA ASP A 50 1.96 4.10 -12.60
C ASP A 50 2.13 3.60 -14.04
N ASP A 51 2.96 2.59 -14.22
CA ASP A 51 3.12 1.90 -15.50
C ASP A 51 1.96 0.92 -15.81
N GLY A 52 0.93 0.89 -14.96
CA GLY A 52 -0.27 0.09 -15.12
C GLY A 52 -0.17 -1.33 -14.55
N ARG A 53 1.01 -1.79 -14.12
CA ARG A 53 1.18 -3.13 -13.56
C ARG A 53 0.47 -3.25 -12.21
N VAL A 54 -0.12 -4.41 -11.94
CA VAL A 54 -0.71 -4.74 -10.64
C VAL A 54 0.27 -5.59 -9.84
N SER A 55 0.47 -5.22 -8.58
CA SER A 55 1.33 -5.93 -7.65
C SER A 55 0.71 -5.94 -6.26
N SER A 56 1.27 -6.75 -5.37
CA SER A 56 0.85 -6.83 -3.97
C SER A 56 2.05 -6.96 -3.06
N ASP A 57 1.95 -6.41 -1.86
CA ASP A 57 2.99 -6.54 -0.84
C ASP A 57 2.38 -6.60 0.57
N SER A 58 3.17 -6.99 1.55
CA SER A 58 2.74 -7.07 2.94
C SER A 58 2.47 -5.66 3.50
N PRO A 59 1.39 -5.48 4.29
CA PRO A 59 1.06 -4.18 4.89
C PRO A 59 2.22 -3.62 5.72
N GLU A 60 2.98 -4.46 6.43
CA GLU A 60 4.07 -4.03 7.31
C GLU A 60 5.27 -3.48 6.52
N ARG A 61 5.56 -4.06 5.35
CA ARG A 61 6.62 -3.57 4.47
C ARG A 61 6.22 -2.21 3.88
N LEU A 62 4.99 -2.11 3.38
CA LEU A 62 4.47 -0.86 2.86
C LEU A 62 4.35 0.20 3.95
N TYR A 63 3.96 -0.17 5.17
CA TYR A 63 3.79 0.77 6.28
C TYR A 63 5.12 1.39 6.66
N ARG A 64 6.21 0.60 6.75
CA ARG A 64 7.55 1.16 7.01
C ARG A 64 7.97 2.15 5.94
N LEU A 65 7.85 1.76 4.67
CA LEU A 65 8.22 2.62 3.54
C LEU A 65 7.40 3.93 3.50
N ASN A 66 6.10 3.83 3.72
CA ASN A 66 5.21 4.97 3.65
C ASN A 66 5.16 5.77 4.95
N ARG A 67 5.57 5.21 6.09
CA ARG A 67 5.70 5.96 7.35
C ARG A 67 6.79 7.01 7.23
N ASP A 68 7.93 6.67 6.64
CA ASP A 68 9.01 7.63 6.41
C ASP A 68 8.54 8.69 5.41
N ALA A 69 7.91 8.30 4.30
CA ALA A 69 7.33 9.26 3.35
C ALA A 69 6.23 10.17 3.97
N ARG A 70 5.39 9.63 4.86
CA ARG A 70 4.36 10.40 5.59
C ARG A 70 4.97 11.30 6.66
N ALA A 71 6.05 10.89 7.33
CA ALA A 71 6.76 11.66 8.34
C ALA A 71 7.57 12.83 7.74
N TYR A 72 8.08 12.67 6.51
CA TYR A 72 8.81 13.71 5.79
C TYR A 72 7.91 14.60 4.89
N GLY A 73 6.60 14.39 4.89
CA GLY A 73 5.60 15.31 4.35
C GLY A 73 5.15 15.01 2.92
N ILE A 74 4.02 14.29 2.81
CA ILE A 74 2.90 14.63 1.91
C ILE A 74 1.61 14.25 2.66
N ALA A 75 1.29 14.94 3.74
CA ALA A 75 -0.12 15.05 4.11
C ALA A 75 -0.81 15.78 2.94
N PRO A 76 -1.97 15.31 2.42
CA PRO A 76 -2.71 16.09 1.45
C PRO A 76 -2.94 17.46 2.09
N GLN A 77 -2.42 18.51 1.45
CA GLN A 77 -2.87 19.85 1.76
C GLN A 77 -4.39 19.80 1.61
N ALA A 78 -5.09 19.90 2.74
CA ALA A 78 -6.52 20.13 2.73
C ALA A 78 -6.71 21.48 2.04
N ARG A 79 -6.90 21.47 0.72
CA ARG A 79 -7.46 22.58 -0.01
C ARG A 79 -8.96 22.52 0.25
N ALA A 80 -9.35 22.98 1.43
CA ALA A 80 -10.71 23.44 1.67
C ALA A 80 -10.78 24.86 1.11
N ALA A 81 -11.63 25.03 0.11
CA ALA A 81 -12.04 26.31 -0.45
C ALA A 81 -12.91 27.09 0.54
#